data_AF-A0A9W6GY80-F1
#
_entry.id   AF-A0A9W6GY80-F1
#
_cell.length_a   1.000
_cell.length_b   1.000
_cell.length_c   1.000
_cell.angle_alpha   90.00
_cell.angle_beta   90.00
_cell.angle_gamma   90.00
#
_symmetry.space_group_name_H-M   'P 1'
#
loop_
_entity.id
_entity.type
_entity.pdbx_description
1 polymer ?
#
loop_
_entity_poly.entity_id
_entity_poly.type
_entity_poly.pdbx_seq_one_letter_code
_entity_poly.pdbx_strand_id
1 'polypeptide(L)' 'MTNDAIAQLSILTEALTEIVDLATARSSSVALSNDVLDRMGEIAAGALTAAATYGQLPPFAMEIGVRGETLN' A
#
# COMPACT_ATOMS: atom_id res chain seq x y z
N MET A 1 -23.24 1.17 -7.79
CA MET A 1 -22.32 0.42 -6.90
C MET A 1 -20.99 0.08 -7.57
N THR A 2 -20.90 -0.15 -8.89
CA THR A 2 -19.63 -0.48 -9.56
C THR A 2 -18.67 0.70 -9.74
N ASN A 3 -19.17 1.93 -9.84
CA ASN A 3 -18.35 3.11 -10.11
C ASN A 3 -17.47 3.52 -8.92
N ASP A 4 -18.01 3.38 -7.70
CA ASP A 4 -17.31 3.75 -6.48
C ASP A 4 -16.15 2.79 -6.19
N ALA A 5 -16.35 1.49 -6.38
CA ALA A 5 -15.29 0.48 -6.25
C ALA A 5 -14.17 0.66 -7.28
N ILE A 6 -14.51 1.06 -8.52
CA ILE A 6 -13.51 1.37 -9.55
C ILE A 6 -12.69 2.59 -9.13
N ALA A 7 -13.33 3.66 -8.65
CA ALA A 7 -12.64 4.85 -8.15
C ALA A 7 -11.70 4.52 -6.97
N GLN A 8 -12.16 3.71 -6.01
CA GLN A 8 -11.33 3.24 -4.90
C GLN A 8 -10.09 2.47 -5.36
N LEU A 9 -10.27 1.51 -6.27
CA LEU A 9 -9.18 0.70 -6.78
C LEU A 9 -8.18 1.53 -7.60
N SER A 10 -8.65 2.50 -8.38
CA SER A 10 -7.77 3.43 -9.10
C SER A 10 -6.87 4.21 -8.15
N ILE A 11 -7.46 4.86 -7.12
CA ILE A 11 -6.72 5.64 -6.11
C ILE A 11 -5.65 4.77 -5.42
N LEU A 12 -6.03 3.56 -5.01
CA LEU A 12 -5.10 2.65 -4.33
C LEU A 12 -3.99 2.15 -5.27
N THR A 13 -4.32 1.86 -6.53
CA THR A 13 -3.34 1.37 -7.53
C THR A 13 -2.34 2.45 -7.90
N GLU A 14 -2.78 3.70 -8.03
CA GLU A 14 -1.90 4.85 -8.28
C GLU A 14 -0.92 5.04 -7.13
N ALA A 15 -1.39 5.00 -5.89
CA ALA A 15 -0.55 5.13 -4.70
C ALA A 15 0.46 3.97 -4.57
N LEU A 16 0.04 2.74 -4.85
CA LEU A 16 0.95 1.59 -4.86
C LEU A 16 2.03 1.72 -5.94
N THR A 17 1.69 2.27 -7.11
CA THR A 17 2.65 2.52 -8.19
C THR A 17 3.69 3.54 -7.74
N GLU A 18 3.28 4.62 -7.08
CA GLU A 18 4.19 5.64 -6.55
C GLU A 18 5.12 5.07 -5.45
N ILE A 19 4.60 4.24 -4.55
CA ILE A 19 5.39 3.58 -3.51
C ILE A 19 6.44 2.64 -4.12
N VAL A 20 6.07 1.85 -5.13
CA VAL A 20 6.99 0.94 -5.83
C VAL A 20 8.05 1.74 -6.58
N ASP A 21 7.69 2.84 -7.23
CA ASP A 21 8.64 3.72 -7.91
C ASP A 21 9.67 4.30 -6.91
N LEU A 22 9.20 4.82 -5.76
CA LEU A 22 10.08 5.31 -4.69
C LEU A 22 11.03 4.24 -4.15
N ALA A 23 10.58 2.98 -4.08
CA ALA A 23 11.38 1.86 -3.60
C ALA A 23 12.43 1.42 -4.64
N THR A 24 12.07 1.44 -5.93
CA THR A 24 12.88 0.91 -7.03
C THR A 24 13.83 1.93 -7.65
N ALA A 25 13.46 3.22 -7.64
CA ALA A 25 14.30 4.33 -8.06
C ALA A 25 15.60 4.42 -7.24
N ARG A 26 15.58 3.92 -6.00
CA ARG A 26 16.76 3.80 -5.14
C ARG A 26 17.34 2.40 -5.23
N SER A 27 17.73 1.99 -6.44
CA SER A 27 18.53 0.78 -6.73
C SER A 27 19.96 0.87 -6.19
N SER A 28 20.14 1.33 -4.95
CA SER A 28 21.38 1.21 -4.20
C SER A 28 21.08 0.26 -3.05
N SER A 29 21.96 -0.70 -2.81
CA SER A 29 21.91 -1.77 -1.80
C SER A 29 21.78 -1.28 -0.32
N VAL A 30 21.40 -0.03 -0.12
CA VAL A 30 21.22 0.63 1.16
C VAL A 30 19.76 0.47 1.56
N ALA A 31 19.53 0.00 2.79
CA ALA A 31 18.21 0.00 3.40
C ALA A 31 17.51 1.35 3.14
N LEU A 32 16.24 1.33 2.73
CA LEU A 32 15.45 2.54 2.53
C LEU A 32 15.61 3.44 3.76
N SER A 33 16.00 4.70 3.57
CA SER A 33 16.08 5.65 4.69
C SER A 33 14.72 5.72 5.39
N ASN A 34 14.72 5.96 6.70
CA ASN A 34 13.49 6.17 7.45
C ASN A 34 12.60 7.23 6.80
N ASP A 35 13.19 8.30 6.25
CA ASP A 35 12.42 9.35 5.55
C ASP A 35 11.65 8.82 4.32
N VAL A 36 12.18 7.79 3.65
CA VAL A 36 11.54 7.18 2.48
C VAL A 36 10.40 6.28 2.92
N LEU A 37 10.61 5.52 3.99
CA LEU A 37 9.59 4.67 4.58
C LEU A 37 8.43 5.53 5.13
N ASP A 38 8.75 6.62 5.81
CA ASP A 38 7.77 7.59 6.29
C ASP A 38 6.98 8.18 5.10
N ARG A 39 7.68 8.57 4.04
CA ARG A 39 7.02 9.10 2.83
C ARG A 39 6.10 8.07 2.17
N MET A 40 6.52 6.81 2.06
CA MET A 40 5.67 5.73 1.54
C MET A 40 4.45 5.51 2.43
N GLY A 41 4.61 5.59 3.75
CA GLY A 41 3.53 5.50 4.73
C GLY A 41 2.50 6.63 4.58
N GLU A 42 2.96 7.87 4.38
CA GLU A 42 2.10 9.02 4.12
C GLU A 42 1.26 8.84 2.85
N ILE A 43 1.89 8.36 1.76
CA ILE A 43 1.21 8.10 0.49
C ILE A 43 0.13 7.02 0.68
N ALA A 44 0.48 5.91 1.34
CA ALA A 44 -0.46 4.83 1.63
C ALA A 44 -1.65 5.30 2.48
N ALA A 45 -1.39 6.07 3.55
CA ALA A 45 -2.44 6.60 4.42
C ALA A 45 -3.34 7.61 3.71
N GLY A 46 -2.76 8.48 2.88
CA GLY A 46 -3.51 9.45 2.07
C GLY A 46 -4.43 8.76 1.07
N ALA A 47 -3.91 7.76 0.36
CA ALA A 47 -4.68 6.97 -0.60
C ALA A 47 -5.81 6.19 0.07
N LEU A 48 -5.55 5.59 1.23
CA LEU A 48 -6.57 4.90 2.02
C LEU A 48 -7.69 5.84 2.45
N THR A 49 -7.33 7.03 2.92
CA THR A 49 -8.29 8.06 3.33
C THR A 49 -9.13 8.53 2.14
N ALA A 50 -8.49 8.79 1.00
CA ALA A 50 -9.18 9.18 -0.23
C ALA A 50 -10.12 8.08 -0.74
N ALA A 51 -9.68 6.83 -0.78
CA ALA A 51 -10.51 5.71 -1.19
C ALA A 51 -11.70 5.48 -0.22
N ALA A 52 -11.53 5.71 1.09
CA ALA A 52 -12.62 5.61 2.05
C ALA A 52 -13.75 6.63 1.81
N THR A 53 -13.51 7.72 1.07
CA THR A 53 -14.56 8.69 0.70
C THR A 53 -15.60 8.14 -0.27
N TYR A 54 -15.26 7.09 -1.02
CA TYR A 54 -16.13 6.44 -1.99
C TYR A 54 -16.92 5.27 -1.39
N GLY A 55 -16.74 4.97 -0.10
CA GLY A 55 -17.46 3.91 0.61
C GLY A 55 -16.58 3.13 1.56
N GLN A 56 -17.18 2.19 2.28
CA GLN A 56 -16.44 1.30 3.16
C GLN A 56 -15.45 0.50 2.33
N LEU A 57 -14.16 0.61 2.67
CA LEU A 57 -13.13 -0.20 2.05
C LEU A 57 -13.43 -1.68 2.29
N PRO A 58 -13.23 -2.55 1.30
CA PRO A 58 -13.33 -3.97 1.53
C PRO A 58 -12.39 -4.36 2.68
N PRO A 59 -12.80 -5.28 3.57
CA PRO A 59 -11.92 -5.73 4.64
C PRO A 59 -10.64 -6.26 3.99
N PHE A 60 -9.51 -5.62 4.28
CA PHE A 60 -8.23 -6.16 3.92
C PHE A 60 -8.11 -7.49 4.67
N ALA A 61 -8.12 -8.60 3.95
CA ALA A 61 -7.80 -9.88 4.54
C ALA A 61 -6.34 -9.79 5.00
N MET A 62 -6.14 -9.42 6.25
CA MET A 62 -4.86 -9.53 6.92
C MET A 62 -4.60 -11.01 7.21
N GLU A 63 -4.51 -11.83 6.16
CA GLU A 63 -3.71 -13.05 6.25
C GLU A 63 -2.26 -12.59 6.09
N ILE A 64 -1.72 -12.00 7.16
CA ILE A 64 -0.28 -12.11 7.39
C ILE A 64 -0.08 -13.59 7.67
N GLY A 65 0.08 -14.38 6.61
CA GLY A 65 0.63 -15.71 6.69
C GLY A 65 2.03 -15.56 7.25
N VAL A 66 2.14 -15.48 8.57
CA VAL A 66 3.33 -15.90 9.29
C VAL A 66 3.46 -17.37 8.89
N ARG A 67 4.20 -17.64 7.81
CA ARG A 67 4.76 -18.96 7.56
C ARG A 67 5.76 -19.19 8.69
N GLY A 68 5.21 -19.46 9.86
CA GLY A 68 5.92 -20.10 10.95
C GLY A 68 6.38 -21.41 10.39
N GLU A 69 7.68 -21.45 10.12
CA GLU A 69 8.47 -22.64 9.96
C GLU A 69 8.16 -23.56 11.16
N THR A 70 7.20 -24.46 11.01
CA THR A 70 7.05 -25.57 11.94
C THR A 70 8.15 -26.56 11.59
N LEU A 71 9.33 -26.35 12.17
CA LEU A 71 10.35 -27.37 12.29
C LEU A 71 9.76 -28.50 13.15
N ASN A 72 9.37 -29.59 12.49
CA ASN A 72 9.18 -30.92 13.08
C ASN A 72 9.84 -31.95 12.17
#